data_AF-A0A6A4QAP7-F1
#
_entry.id   AF-A0A6A4QAP7-F1
#
_cell.length_a   1.000
_cell.length_b   1.000
_cell.length_c   1.000
_cell.angle_alpha   90.00
_cell.angle_beta   90.00
_cell.angle_gamma   90.00
#
_symmetry.space_group_name_H-M   'P 1'
#
loop_
_entity.id
_entity.type
_entity.pdbx_description
1 polymer ?
#
loop_
_entity_poly.entity_id
_entity_poly.type
_entity_poly.pdbx_seq_one_letter_code
_entity_poly.pdbx_strand_id
1 'polypeptide(L)'
;MGANISSNENTIENDDGGSLSPSSRSSLGDIPESCISYFLMNLDPPDICKLARVNRTFHRASSADFVWESKLPTCYNFIVNKILREENLASMSKKEIYAKLCQPNRFDSGTKVSNSILTL
;
A
#
# COMPACT_ATOMS: atom_id res chain seq x y z
N MET A 1 -46.60 41.24 21.32
CA MET A 1 -45.20 40.86 21.56
C MET A 1 -44.40 41.31 20.35
N GLY A 2 -43.56 42.33 20.51
CA GLY A 2 -42.67 42.84 19.47
C GLY A 2 -41.22 42.42 19.75
N ALA A 3 -40.48 42.14 18.68
CA ALA A 3 -39.02 42.09 18.60
C ALA A 3 -38.67 42.11 17.10
N ASN A 4 -38.37 43.29 16.55
CA ASN A 4 -37.02 43.79 16.26
C ASN A 4 -36.26 42.94 15.22
N ILE A 5 -36.39 43.30 13.94
CA ILE A 5 -35.40 42.98 12.91
C ILE A 5 -34.46 44.18 12.87
N SER A 6 -33.28 44.03 13.48
CA SER A 6 -32.20 44.99 13.35
C SER A 6 -31.39 44.64 12.11
N SER A 7 -31.28 45.63 11.24
CA SER A 7 -30.29 45.75 10.18
C SER A 7 -28.88 45.46 10.72
N ASN A 8 -28.09 44.71 9.96
CA ASN A 8 -26.69 45.07 9.76
C ASN A 8 -26.43 45.14 8.26
N GLU A 9 -26.14 46.36 7.84
CA GLU A 9 -25.47 46.69 6.60
C GLU A 9 -23.98 46.46 6.86
N ASN A 10 -23.38 45.52 6.14
CA ASN A 10 -21.94 45.47 5.96
C ASN A 10 -21.71 45.26 4.46
N THR A 11 -21.78 46.37 3.75
CA THR A 11 -21.22 46.58 2.42
C THR A 11 -19.71 46.40 2.53
N ILE A 12 -19.22 45.23 2.13
CA ILE A 12 -17.83 45.08 1.72
C ILE A 12 -17.86 44.79 0.23
N GLU A 13 -17.93 45.87 -0.54
CA GLU A 13 -17.57 45.87 -1.94
C GLU A 13 -16.05 45.67 -2.01
N ASN A 14 -15.63 44.45 -2.29
CA ASN A 14 -14.29 44.18 -2.80
C ASN A 14 -14.45 43.55 -4.19
N ASP A 15 -14.56 44.43 -5.18
CA ASP A 15 -14.27 44.14 -6.58
C ASP A 15 -12.74 44.09 -6.73
N ASP A 16 -12.20 42.88 -6.81
CA ASP A 16 -10.96 42.62 -7.55
C ASP A 16 -11.03 41.20 -8.10
N GLY A 17 -11.04 41.11 -9.43
CA GLY A 17 -11.23 39.91 -10.22
C GLY A 17 -10.03 38.96 -10.16
N GLY A 18 -9.79 38.36 -9.00
CA GLY A 18 -8.90 37.22 -8.85
C GLY A 18 -9.64 35.90 -9.09
N SER A 19 -9.79 35.51 -10.36
CA SER A 19 -10.13 34.12 -10.70
C SER A 19 -9.01 33.20 -10.19
N LEU A 20 -9.11 32.79 -8.93
CA LEU A 20 -8.41 31.62 -8.41
C LEU A 20 -9.04 30.43 -9.13
N SER A 21 -8.55 30.18 -10.36
CA SER A 21 -8.68 28.88 -11.03
C SER A 21 -8.47 27.82 -9.96
N PRO A 22 -9.34 26.81 -9.83
CA PRO A 22 -9.11 25.77 -8.84
C PRO A 22 -7.76 25.17 -9.19
N SER A 23 -6.71 25.51 -8.43
CA SER A 23 -5.46 24.78 -8.44
C SER A 23 -5.90 23.35 -8.26
N SER A 24 -5.85 22.60 -9.35
CA SER A 24 -6.19 21.19 -9.41
C SER A 24 -5.23 20.54 -8.43
N ARG A 25 -5.68 20.40 -7.18
CA ARG A 25 -4.93 19.71 -6.14
C ARG A 25 -4.92 18.27 -6.58
N SER A 26 -3.88 17.91 -7.33
CA SER A 26 -3.60 16.54 -7.71
C SER A 26 -3.50 15.73 -6.43
N SER A 27 -4.50 14.90 -6.20
CA SER A 27 -4.52 13.96 -5.10
C SER A 27 -3.63 12.78 -5.46
N LEU A 28 -3.08 12.10 -4.45
CA LEU A 28 -2.39 10.82 -4.68
C LEU A 28 -3.32 9.75 -5.29
N GLY A 29 -4.64 9.99 -5.30
CA GLY A 29 -5.62 9.15 -5.96
C GLY A 29 -5.64 9.28 -7.49
N ASP A 30 -5.10 10.38 -8.03
CA ASP A 30 -5.10 10.65 -9.47
C ASP A 30 -3.96 9.94 -10.22
N ILE A 31 -3.02 9.35 -9.48
CA ILE A 31 -1.91 8.57 -10.04
C ILE A 31 -2.41 7.15 -10.34
N PRO A 32 -2.18 6.62 -11.56
CA PRO A 32 -2.61 5.27 -11.90
C PRO A 32 -1.86 4.22 -11.07
N GLU A 33 -2.57 3.15 -10.72
CA GLU A 33 -2.08 2.05 -9.89
C GLU A 33 -0.79 1.43 -10.47
N SER A 34 -0.71 1.28 -11.80
CA SER A 34 0.46 0.73 -12.50
C SER A 34 1.74 1.53 -12.26
N CYS A 35 1.66 2.87 -12.25
CA CYS A 35 2.82 3.72 -11.98
C CYS A 35 3.29 3.58 -10.53
N ILE A 36 2.36 3.56 -9.57
CA ILE A 36 2.70 3.37 -8.16
C ILE A 36 3.30 1.99 -7.94
N SER A 37 2.73 0.94 -8.53
CA SER A 37 3.26 -0.40 -8.40
C SER A 37 4.67 -0.54 -8.98
N TYR A 38 4.97 0.11 -10.12
CA TYR A 38 6.34 0.15 -10.65
C TYR A 38 7.32 0.83 -9.70
N PHE A 39 6.90 1.93 -9.07
CA PHE A 39 7.68 2.57 -8.00
C PHE A 39 7.88 1.64 -6.80
N LEU A 40 6.82 0.99 -6.30
CA LEU A 40 6.87 0.07 -5.16
C LEU A 40 7.77 -1.14 -5.42
N MET A 41 7.88 -1.62 -6.66
CA MET A 41 8.79 -2.71 -7.05
C MET A 41 10.25 -2.41 -6.70
N ASN A 42 10.65 -1.13 -6.64
CA ASN A 42 12.01 -0.72 -6.32
C ASN A 42 12.28 -0.52 -4.82
N LEU A 43 11.29 -0.75 -3.95
CA LEU A 43 11.39 -0.52 -2.51
C LEU A 43 11.54 -1.82 -1.72
N ASP A 44 11.99 -1.71 -0.47
CA ASP A 44 12.03 -2.86 0.43
C ASP A 44 10.63 -3.24 0.92
N PRO A 45 10.36 -4.53 1.17
CA PRO A 45 9.06 -5.01 1.65
C PRO A 45 8.48 -4.26 2.87
N PRO A 46 9.27 -3.88 3.90
CA PRO A 46 8.75 -3.08 5.01
C PRO A 46 8.25 -1.70 4.58
N ASP A 47 8.91 -1.06 3.61
CA ASP A 47 8.54 0.28 3.14
C ASP A 47 7.32 0.22 2.21
N ILE A 48 7.20 -0.83 1.40
CA ILE A 48 5.96 -1.13 0.66
C ILE A 48 4.78 -1.22 1.63
N CYS A 49 4.93 -1.96 2.74
CA CYS A 49 3.89 -2.10 3.76
C CYS A 49 3.55 -0.78 4.46
N LYS A 50 4.54 0.08 4.74
CA LYS A 50 4.30 1.42 5.31
C LYS A 50 3.51 2.29 4.34
N LEU A 51 3.90 2.32 3.07
CA LEU A 51 3.24 3.10 2.03
C LEU A 51 1.84 2.59 1.73
N ALA A 52 1.61 1.28 1.77
CA ALA A 52 0.28 0.70 1.62
C ALA A 52 -0.74 1.25 2.64
N ARG A 53 -0.27 1.73 3.81
CA ARG A 53 -1.13 2.28 4.86
C ARG A 53 -1.48 3.75 4.67
N VAL A 54 -0.76 4.48 3.82
CA VAL A 54 -0.95 5.95 3.69
C VAL A 54 -2.15 6.33 2.82
N ASN A 55 -2.51 5.49 1.85
CA ASN A 55 -3.59 5.79 0.91
C ASN A 55 -4.15 4.49 0.28
N ARG A 56 -5.45 4.47 -0.03
CA ARG A 56 -6.12 3.38 -0.72
C ARG A 56 -5.48 3.02 -2.07
N THR A 57 -5.01 3.98 -2.86
CA THR A 57 -4.34 3.71 -4.14
C THR A 57 -3.00 3.01 -3.93
N PHE A 58 -2.20 3.44 -2.95
CA PHE A 58 -0.98 2.74 -2.56
C PHE A 58 -1.26 1.34 -2.01
N HIS A 59 -2.33 1.19 -1.21
CA HIS A 59 -2.76 -0.11 -0.72
C HIS A 59 -3.04 -1.09 -1.87
N ARG A 60 -3.82 -0.65 -2.87
CA ARG A 60 -4.14 -1.47 -4.05
C ARG A 60 -2.88 -1.81 -4.84
N ALA A 61 -2.08 -0.80 -5.18
CA ALA A 61 -0.82 -0.96 -5.90
C ALA A 61 0.14 -1.95 -5.20
N SER A 62 0.23 -1.86 -3.87
CA SER A 62 1.07 -2.75 -3.05
C SER A 62 0.64 -4.22 -3.08
N SER A 63 -0.52 -4.55 -3.66
CA SER A 63 -1.01 -5.93 -3.72
C SER A 63 -0.76 -6.57 -5.10
N ALA A 64 -0.18 -5.83 -6.05
CA ALA A 64 0.13 -6.35 -7.37
C ALA A 64 1.23 -7.42 -7.32
N ASP A 65 1.02 -8.54 -8.03
CA ASP A 65 1.93 -9.69 -7.97
C ASP A 65 3.35 -9.36 -8.44
N PHE A 66 3.51 -8.53 -9.48
CA PHE A 66 4.84 -8.17 -9.99
C PHE A 66 5.70 -7.40 -8.97
N VAL A 67 5.07 -6.67 -8.05
CA VAL A 67 5.77 -5.99 -6.95
C VAL A 67 6.45 -7.04 -6.08
N TRP A 68 5.71 -8.09 -5.69
CA TRP A 68 6.20 -9.14 -4.80
C TRP A 68 7.05 -10.20 -5.52
N GLU A 69 6.84 -10.42 -6.81
CA GLU A 69 7.70 -11.27 -7.64
C GLU A 69 9.16 -10.83 -7.56
N SER A 70 9.42 -9.53 -7.65
CA SER A 70 10.78 -8.97 -7.51
C SER A 70 11.40 -9.16 -6.13
N LYS A 71 10.58 -9.48 -5.11
CA LYS A 71 11.00 -9.67 -3.71
C LYS A 71 11.10 -11.14 -3.32
N LEU A 72 10.67 -12.05 -4.19
CA LEU A 72 10.73 -13.47 -3.95
C LEU A 72 12.05 -14.05 -4.47
N PRO A 73 12.64 -15.04 -3.78
CA PRO A 73 13.78 -15.79 -4.32
C PRO A 73 13.39 -16.48 -5.62
N THR A 74 14.30 -16.58 -6.59
CA THR A 74 14.07 -17.31 -7.85
C THR A 74 13.62 -18.76 -7.65
N CYS A 75 13.99 -19.40 -6.54
CA CYS A 75 13.58 -20.75 -6.17
C CYS A 75 12.31 -20.82 -5.30
N TYR A 76 11.51 -19.74 -5.21
CA TYR A 76 10.34 -19.69 -4.32
C TYR A 76 9.35 -20.83 -4.60
N ASN A 77 9.13 -21.20 -5.86
CA ASN A 77 8.23 -22.31 -6.22
C ASN A 77 8.62 -23.63 -5.54
N PHE A 78 9.92 -23.94 -5.48
CA PHE A 78 10.41 -25.14 -4.81
C PHE A 78 10.23 -25.07 -3.30
N ILE A 79 10.58 -23.92 -2.70
CA ILE A 79 10.46 -23.69 -1.25
C ILE A 79 9.01 -23.80 -0.82
N VAL A 80 8.10 -23.19 -1.57
CA VAL A 80 6.66 -23.21 -1.27
C VAL A 80 6.08 -24.61 -1.42
N ASN A 81 6.41 -25.33 -2.49
CA ASN A 81 5.97 -26.73 -2.63
C ASN A 81 6.42 -27.60 -1.46
N LYS A 82 7.65 -27.41 -0.98
CA LYS A 82 8.20 -28.17 0.15
C LYS A 82 7.55 -27.81 1.49
N ILE A 83 7.23 -26.53 1.72
CA ILE A 83 6.76 -26.03 3.03
C ILE A 83 5.23 -26.01 3.14
N LEU A 84 4.53 -25.52 2.11
CA LEU A 84 3.10 -25.24 2.16
C LEU A 84 2.23 -26.40 1.65
N ARG A 85 2.84 -27.42 1.03
CA ARG A 85 2.14 -28.49 0.29
C ARG A 85 1.36 -27.90 -0.89
N GLU A 86 1.51 -28.51 -2.06
CA GLU A 86 1.11 -27.98 -3.39
C GLU A 86 -0.34 -27.47 -3.49
N GLU A 87 -1.23 -28.01 -2.64
CA GLU A 87 -2.68 -27.73 -2.59
C GLU A 87 -3.05 -26.25 -2.38
N ASN A 88 -2.16 -25.42 -1.81
CA ASN A 88 -2.42 -24.00 -1.56
C ASN A 88 -1.68 -23.04 -2.51
N LEU A 89 -0.79 -23.53 -3.37
CA LEU A 89 0.05 -22.62 -4.17
C LEU A 89 -0.73 -21.92 -5.30
N ALA A 90 -1.69 -22.61 -5.91
CA ALA A 90 -2.43 -22.09 -7.06
C ALA A 90 -3.42 -20.97 -6.71
N SER A 91 -3.80 -20.83 -5.44
CA SER A 91 -4.76 -19.83 -4.98
C SER A 91 -4.13 -18.61 -4.30
N MET A 92 -2.83 -18.66 -3.99
CA MET A 92 -2.14 -17.61 -3.24
C MET A 92 -1.49 -16.58 -4.16
N SER A 93 -1.67 -15.30 -3.81
CA SER A 93 -0.93 -14.19 -4.41
C SER A 93 0.56 -14.24 -4.05
N LYS A 94 1.41 -13.59 -4.84
CA LYS A 94 2.86 -13.52 -4.55
C LYS A 94 3.15 -12.79 -3.24
N LYS A 95 2.28 -11.85 -2.86
CA LYS A 95 2.30 -11.19 -1.56
C LYS A 95 2.10 -12.17 -0.41
N GLU A 96 1.11 -13.05 -0.52
CA GLU A 96 0.82 -14.05 0.51
C GLU A 96 1.92 -15.10 0.60
N ILE A 97 2.49 -15.51 -0.54
CA ILE A 97 3.67 -16.37 -0.59
C ILE A 97 4.83 -15.72 0.18
N TYR A 98 5.14 -14.46 -0.12
CA TYR A 98 6.19 -13.72 0.60
C TYR A 98 5.91 -13.67 2.10
N ALA A 99 4.68 -13.34 2.49
CA ALA A 99 4.28 -13.27 3.90
C ALA A 99 4.45 -14.61 4.62
N LYS A 100 4.11 -15.74 3.96
CA LYS A 100 4.33 -17.09 4.50
C LYS A 100 5.80 -17.45 4.62
N LEU A 101 6.63 -17.09 3.64
CA LEU A 101 8.07 -17.34 3.69
C LEU A 101 8.77 -16.52 4.78
N CYS A 102 8.24 -15.33 5.09
CA CYS A 102 8.74 -14.50 6.18
C CYS A 102 8.31 -15.00 7.56
N GLN A 103 7.29 -15.85 7.66
CA GLN A 103 6.88 -16.41 8.93
C GLN A 103 7.96 -17.37 9.46
N PRO A 104 8.24 -17.35 10.77
CA PRO A 104 9.15 -18.33 11.37
C PRO A 104 8.55 -19.72 11.17
N ASN A 105 9.23 -20.53 10.36
CA ASN A 105 8.85 -21.92 10.21
C ASN A 105 9.22 -22.67 11.49
N ARG A 106 8.22 -23.10 12.26
CA ARG A 106 8.39 -24.02 13.39
C ARG A 106 8.70 -25.43 12.87
N PHE A 107 9.85 -25.59 12.24
CA PHE A 107 10.28 -26.88 11.69
C PHE A 107 10.95 -27.78 12.73
N ASP A 108 11.23 -27.26 13.92
CA ASP A 108 11.98 -27.99 14.94
C ASP A 108 11.27 -27.92 16.28
N SER A 109 11.28 -29.05 16.98
CA SER A 109 10.74 -29.27 18.32
C SER A 109 11.53 -28.49 19.37
N GLY A 110 11.43 -27.16 19.32
CA GLY A 110 11.71 -26.31 20.48
C GLY A 110 13.14 -25.82 20.71
N THR A 111 14.09 -25.86 19.76
CA THR A 111 15.47 -25.42 20.09
C THR A 111 16.15 -24.41 19.18
N LYS A 112 15.51 -23.85 18.14
CA LYS A 112 16.12 -22.72 17.42
C LYS A 112 15.11 -21.77 16.79
N VAL A 113 15.12 -20.52 17.26
CA VAL A 113 14.52 -19.38 16.57
C VAL A 113 15.37 -19.06 15.35
N SER A 114 15.10 -19.74 14.24
CA SER A 114 15.73 -19.44 12.97
C SER A 114 15.17 -18.12 12.44
N ASN A 115 16.02 -17.10 12.46
CA ASN A 115 15.81 -15.84 11.76
C ASN A 115 15.42 -16.13 10.31
N SER A 116 14.43 -15.37 9.83
CA SER A 116 13.79 -15.45 8.52
C SER A 116 14.76 -15.86 7.41
N ILE A 117 14.37 -16.84 6.59
CA ILE A 117 15.16 -17.45 5.50
C ILE A 117 15.51 -16.45 4.36
N LEU A 118 15.24 -15.15 4.52
CA LEU A 118 15.45 -14.11 3.51
C LEU A 118 16.51 -13.08 3.95
N THR A 119 17.62 -13.55 4.53
CA THR A 119 18.88 -12.77 4.51
C THR A 119 19.84 -13.43 3.51
N LEU A 120 19.60 -13.21 2.24
CA LEU A 120 20.58 -13.29 1.14
C LEU A 120 20.38 -12.08 0.25
#